data_AF-A0A1G2CJS2-F1
#
_entry.id   AF-A0A1G2CJS2-F1
#
_cell.length_a   1.000
_cell.length_b   1.000
_cell.length_c   1.000
_cell.angle_alpha   90.00
_cell.angle_beta   90.00
_cell.angle_gamma   90.00
#
_symmetry.space_group_name_H-M   'P 1'
#
loop_
_entity.id
_entity.type
_entity.pdbx_description
1 polymer ?
#
loop_
_entity_poly.entity_id
_entity_poly.type
_entity_poly.pdbx_seq_one_letter_code
_entity_poly.pdbx_strand_id
1 'polypeptide(L)'
;MKSYQSNKIVVETSADRDGILVLSELFYPGWNAYLDGKRVPVYPANVMFRGIFLPSGAHTVTFRFEPWWFWPSVTISLLTLLAVLGTFAFPAAIKTRPLFKKTP
;
A
#
# COMPACT_ATOMS: atom_id res chain seq x y z
N MET A 1 8.99 -20.67 -5.70
CA MET A 1 8.46 -19.54 -4.92
C MET A 1 9.44 -19.25 -3.79
N LYS A 2 10.08 -18.08 -3.76
CA LYS A 2 11.22 -17.83 -2.87
C LYS A 2 10.82 -17.16 -1.55
N SER A 3 9.73 -16.39 -1.56
CA SER A 3 9.13 -15.84 -0.34
C SER A 3 7.66 -15.51 -0.55
N TYR A 4 6.88 -15.75 0.51
CA TYR A 4 5.49 -15.33 0.62
C TYR A 4 5.38 -14.45 1.88
N GLN A 5 5.16 -13.17 1.68
CA GLN A 5 4.71 -12.27 2.74
C GLN A 5 3.31 -11.80 2.35
N SER A 6 2.44 -11.53 3.33
CA SER A 6 1.03 -11.21 3.06
C SER A 6 0.82 -10.07 2.05
N ASN A 7 1.80 -9.18 1.88
CA ASN A 7 1.79 -8.06 0.95
C ASN A 7 2.77 -8.19 -0.24
N LYS A 8 3.53 -9.28 -0.35
CA LYS A 8 4.58 -9.45 -1.37
C LYS A 8 4.76 -10.90 -1.79
N ILE A 9 4.69 -11.13 -3.11
CA ILE A 9 4.90 -12.44 -3.73
C ILE A 9 6.07 -12.31 -4.72
N VAL A 10 7.08 -13.18 -4.59
CA VAL A 10 8.23 -13.21 -5.50
C VAL A 10 8.31 -14.55 -6.22
N VAL A 11 8.31 -14.48 -7.55
CA VAL A 11 8.39 -15.63 -8.46
C VAL A 11 9.63 -15.45 -9.33
N GLU A 12 10.59 -16.36 -9.18
CA GLU A 12 11.67 -16.53 -10.14
C GLU A 12 11.18 -17.51 -11.21
N THR A 13 11.33 -17.15 -12.48
CA THR A 13 10.82 -17.92 -13.62
C THR A 13 11.83 -17.91 -14.75
N SER A 14 11.83 -18.96 -15.56
CA SER A 14 12.56 -19.04 -16.82
C SER A 14 11.61 -19.60 -17.86
N ALA A 15 11.42 -18.89 -18.96
CA ALA A 15 10.53 -19.28 -20.04
C ALA A 15 11.28 -19.32 -21.37
N ASP A 16 11.09 -20.39 -22.15
CA ASP A 16 11.76 -20.55 -23.45
C ASP A 16 11.14 -19.68 -24.56
N ARG A 17 9.95 -19.12 -24.29
CA ARG A 17 9.15 -18.32 -25.22
C ARG A 17 8.32 -17.30 -24.45
N ASP A 18 7.91 -16.25 -25.15
CA ASP A 18 6.96 -15.28 -24.64
C ASP A 18 5.64 -15.97 -24.25
N GLY A 19 5.04 -15.50 -23.15
CA GLY A 19 3.80 -16.05 -22.63
C GLY A 19 3.14 -15.19 -21.58
N ILE A 20 2.17 -15.79 -20.89
CA ILE A 20 1.51 -15.19 -19.73
C ILE A 20 1.87 -16.00 -18.51
N LEU A 21 2.50 -15.35 -17.53
CA LEU A 21 2.62 -15.93 -16.20
C LEU A 21 1.28 -15.75 -15.49
N VAL A 22 0.58 -16.85 -15.21
CA VAL A 22 -0.66 -16.85 -14.41
C VAL A 22 -0.32 -17.24 -12.99
N LEU A 23 -0.74 -16.42 -12.03
CA LEU A 23 -0.68 -16.71 -10.61
C LEU A 23 -2.09 -17.11 -10.14
N SER A 24 -2.24 -18.26 -9.49
CA SER A 24 -3.51 -18.78 -8.94
C SER A 24 -4.02 -18.00 -7.73
N GLU A 25 -3.88 -16.68 -7.77
CA GLU A 25 -4.25 -15.70 -6.76
C GLU A 25 -5.33 -14.79 -7.35
N LEU A 26 -6.33 -14.42 -6.54
CA LEU A 26 -7.46 -13.62 -7.00
C LEU A 26 -7.01 -12.28 -7.60
N PHE A 27 -7.62 -11.88 -8.70
CA PHE A 27 -7.48 -10.54 -9.28
C PHE A 27 -8.22 -9.53 -8.39
N TYR A 28 -7.49 -8.92 -7.46
CA TYR A 28 -8.01 -7.90 -6.56
C TYR A 28 -7.34 -6.54 -6.82
N PRO A 29 -8.08 -5.42 -6.85
CA PRO A 29 -7.51 -4.09 -7.02
C PRO A 29 -6.47 -3.75 -5.94
N GLY A 30 -5.38 -3.10 -6.34
CA GLY A 30 -4.31 -2.69 -5.41
C GLY A 30 -3.07 -3.58 -5.45
N TRP A 31 -3.08 -4.69 -6.19
CA TRP A 31 -1.86 -5.42 -6.52
C TRP A 31 -1.14 -4.81 -7.72
N ASN A 32 0.15 -4.54 -7.56
CA ASN A 32 1.07 -4.12 -8.61
C ASN A 32 2.03 -5.27 -8.94
N ALA A 33 2.40 -5.42 -10.21
CA ALA A 33 3.43 -6.35 -10.65
C ALA A 33 4.66 -5.63 -11.19
N TYR A 34 5.82 -6.26 -10.98
CA TYR A 34 7.12 -5.78 -11.40
C TYR A 34 7.88 -6.92 -12.05
N LEU A 35 8.33 -6.71 -13.28
CA LEU A 35 9.23 -7.61 -14.00
C LEU A 35 10.64 -7.01 -13.93
N ASP A 36 11.56 -7.71 -13.27
CA ASP A 36 12.95 -7.25 -13.03
C ASP A 36 13.01 -5.81 -12.47
N GLY A 37 12.07 -5.49 -11.58
CA GLY A 37 11.96 -4.18 -10.94
C GLY A 37 11.17 -3.12 -11.72
N LYS A 38 10.80 -3.37 -12.97
CA LYS A 38 9.98 -2.44 -13.77
C LYS A 38 8.49 -2.77 -13.63
N ARG A 39 7.66 -1.76 -13.35
CA ARG A 39 6.21 -1.94 -13.18
C ARG A 39 5.59 -2.38 -14.51
N VAL A 40 4.80 -3.45 -14.46
CA VAL A 40 4.09 -4.01 -15.61
C VAL A 40 2.59 -4.10 -15.31
N PRO A 41 1.71 -4.00 -16.33
CA PRO A 41 0.28 -4.18 -16.15
C PRO A 41 -0.05 -5.61 -15.67
N VAL A 42 -1.04 -5.69 -14.79
CA VAL A 42 -1.63 -6.95 -14.32
C VAL A 42 -2.95 -7.14 -15.04
N TYR A 43 -3.13 -8.30 -15.63
CA TYR A 43 -4.32 -8.67 -16.39
C TYR A 43 -5.14 -9.71 -15.62
N PRO A 44 -6.47 -9.69 -15.73
CA PRO A 44 -7.28 -10.83 -15.33
C PRO A 44 -6.99 -12.01 -16.27
N ALA A 45 -6.65 -13.15 -15.69
CA ALA A 45 -6.45 -14.43 -16.37
C ALA A 45 -7.54 -15.41 -15.90
N ASN A 46 -8.16 -16.14 -16.82
CA ASN A 46 -9.25 -17.09 -16.53
C ASN A 46 -10.33 -16.48 -15.60
N VAL A 47 -10.72 -15.23 -15.88
CA VAL A 47 -11.73 -14.44 -15.13
C VAL A 47 -11.30 -14.01 -13.72
N MET A 48 -10.72 -14.90 -12.91
CA MET A 48 -10.48 -14.66 -11.48
C MET A 48 -9.01 -14.57 -11.08
N PHE A 49 -8.09 -15.07 -11.89
CA PHE A 49 -6.67 -15.07 -11.55
C PHE A 49 -5.96 -13.83 -12.06
N ARG A 50 -4.80 -13.53 -11.50
CA ARG A 50 -3.95 -12.44 -12.01
C ARG A 50 -2.85 -13.02 -12.90
N GLY A 51 -2.60 -12.34 -14.01
CA GLY A 51 -1.53 -12.69 -14.92
C GLY A 51 -0.73 -11.48 -15.37
N ILE A 52 0.50 -11.72 -15.82
CA ILE A 52 1.33 -10.70 -16.47
C ILE A 52 1.90 -11.25 -17.77
N PHE A 53 2.18 -10.36 -18.71
CA PHE A 53 3.03 -10.71 -19.84
C PHE A 53 4.45 -11.03 -19.35
N LEU A 54 4.98 -12.17 -19.78
CA LEU A 54 6.30 -12.65 -19.44
C LEU A 54 7.09 -12.87 -20.75
N PRO A 55 8.12 -12.06 -21.02
CA PRO A 55 9.06 -12.31 -22.10
C PRO A 55 9.82 -13.63 -21.90
N SER A 56 10.35 -14.18 -22.99
CA SER A 56 11.29 -15.30 -22.92
C SER A 56 12.55 -14.93 -22.14
N GLY A 57 13.10 -15.87 -21.37
CA GLY A 57 14.29 -15.71 -20.57
C GLY A 57 14.03 -15.91 -19.08
N ALA A 58 15.09 -15.68 -18.30
CA ALA A 58 15.05 -15.75 -16.84
C ALA A 58 14.67 -14.38 -16.27
N HIS A 59 13.62 -14.36 -15.45
CA HIS A 59 13.06 -13.14 -14.89
C HIS A 59 12.69 -13.31 -13.42
N THR A 60 12.74 -12.20 -12.68
CA THR A 60 12.16 -12.09 -11.35
C THR A 60 10.89 -11.26 -11.40
N VAL A 61 9.77 -11.91 -11.14
CA VAL A 61 8.46 -11.28 -11.04
C VAL A 61 8.13 -11.02 -9.57
N THR A 62 7.85 -9.77 -9.24
CA THR A 62 7.43 -9.37 -7.90
C THR A 62 6.02 -8.79 -7.97
N PHE A 63 5.09 -9.35 -7.19
CA PHE A 63 3.80 -8.74 -6.93
C PHE A 63 3.85 -8.06 -5.55
N ARG A 64 3.32 -6.82 -5.46
CA ARG A 64 3.23 -6.06 -4.21
C ARG A 64 1.82 -5.52 -4.03
N PHE A 65 1.29 -5.63 -2.81
CA PHE A 65 0.02 -5.01 -2.46
C PHE A 65 0.25 -3.55 -2.05
N GLU A 66 -0.08 -2.64 -2.96
CA GLU A 66 0.14 -1.19 -2.85
C GLU A 66 -1.14 -0.47 -3.30
N PRO A 67 -2.21 -0.52 -2.49
CA PRO A 67 -3.48 0.08 -2.85
C PRO A 67 -3.43 1.60 -2.87
N TRP A 68 -4.13 2.21 -3.83
CA TRP A 68 -4.12 3.66 -4.05
C TRP A 68 -4.66 4.47 -2.85
N TRP A 69 -5.51 3.86 -2.02
CA TRP A 69 -6.08 4.48 -0.83
C TRP A 69 -5.16 4.46 0.41
N PHE A 70 -4.03 3.77 0.37
CA PHE A 70 -3.13 3.65 1.53
C PHE A 70 -2.64 5.02 2.02
N TRP A 71 -2.03 5.82 1.14
CA TRP A 71 -1.48 7.13 1.49
C TRP A 71 -2.54 8.13 1.98
N PRO A 72 -3.69 8.31 1.29
CA PRO A 72 -4.77 9.16 1.79
C PRO A 72 -5.27 8.75 3.19
N SER A 73 -5.39 7.45 3.46
CA SER A 73 -5.88 6.95 4.75
C SER A 73 -4.93 7.28 5.89
N VAL A 74 -3.62 7.17 5.66
CA VAL A 74 -2.59 7.54 6.63
C VAL A 74 -2.64 9.04 6.92
N THR A 75 -2.76 9.87 5.88
CA THR A 75 -2.87 11.33 6.05
C THR A 75 -4.09 11.72 6.88
N ILE A 76 -5.27 11.18 6.55
CA ILE A 76 -6.51 11.47 7.29
C ILE A 76 -6.41 11.01 8.75
N SER A 77 -5.84 9.83 9.00
CA SER A 77 -5.65 9.30 10.35
C SER A 77 -4.72 10.21 11.17
N LEU A 78 -3.62 10.67 10.57
CA LEU A 78 -2.67 11.56 11.23
C LEU A 78 -3.30 12.93 11.55
N LEU A 79 -4.05 13.51 10.61
CA LEU A 79 -4.76 14.77 10.83
C LEU A 79 -5.81 14.63 11.94
N THR A 80 -6.55 13.52 11.97
CA THR A 80 -7.54 13.23 13.01
C THR A 80 -6.86 13.12 14.38
N LEU A 81 -5.74 12.40 14.46
CA LEU A 81 -4.96 12.27 15.69
C LEU A 81 -4.48 13.63 16.20
N LEU A 82 -3.93 14.47 15.31
CA LEU A 82 -3.49 15.83 15.66
C LEU A 82 -4.64 16.71 16.14
N ALA A 83 -5.82 16.64 15.50
CA ALA A 83 -6.99 17.38 15.91
C ALA A 83 -7.45 16.98 17.33
N VAL A 84 -7.51 15.68 17.62
CA VAL A 84 -7.87 15.15 18.94
C VAL A 84 -6.87 15.60 20.01
N LEU A 85 -5.56 15.47 19.76
CA LEU A 85 -4.53 15.93 20.69
C LEU A 85 -4.62 17.46 20.92
N GLY A 86 -4.93 18.22 19.86
CA GLY A 86 -5.22 19.65 19.95
C GLY A 86 -6.36 19.95 20.91
N THR A 87 -7.46 19.20 20.87
CA THR A 87 -8.60 19.39 21.79
C THR A 87 -8.29 19.05 23.25
N PHE A 88 -7.29 18.23 23.54
CA PHE A 88 -6.85 17.96 24.91
C PHE A 88 -5.83 18.98 25.41
N ALA A 89 -5.02 19.56 24.52
CA ALA A 89 -4.08 20.63 24.87
C ALA A 89 -4.76 22.00 25.05
N PHE A 90 -5.83 22.28 24.31
CA PHE A 90 -6.52 23.58 24.29
C PHE A 90 -7.21 23.97 25.64
N PRO A 91 -7.93 23.08 26.35
CA PRO A 91 -8.55 23.39 27.63
C PRO A 91 -7.52 23.57 28.75
N ALA A 92 -6.40 22.83 28.68
CA ALA A 92 -5.29 22.97 29.63
C ALA A 92 -4.59 24.33 29.50
N ALA A 93 -4.48 24.86 28.28
CA ALA A 93 -3.91 26.18 28.01
C ALA A 93 -4.86 27.35 28.37
N ILE A 94 -6.18 27.15 28.30
CA ILE A 94 -7.16 28.19 28.66
C ILE A 94 -7.36 28.29 30.19
N LYS A 95 -7.19 27.19 30.93
CA LYS A 95 -7.41 27.15 32.39
C LYS A 95 -6.29 27.80 33.22
N THR A 96 -5.22 28.31 32.59
CA THR A 96 -4.09 28.97 33.27
C THR A 96 -4.09 30.49 33.22
N ARG A 97 -5.11 31.16 32.68
CA ARG A 97 -5.27 32.62 32.88
C ARG A 97 -5.79 32.88 34.31
N PRO A 98 -4.95 33.34 35.26
CA PRO A 98 -5.45 33.77 36.55
C PRO A 98 -6.16 35.10 36.30
N LEU A 99 -7.45 35.17 36.66
CA LEU A 99 -8.20 36.42 36.69
C LEU A 99 -7.38 37.47 37.46
N PHE A 100 -7.05 38.56 36.76
CA PHE A 100 -6.18 39.62 37.21
C PHE A 100 -6.75 40.30 38.47
N LYS A 101 -5.86 40.50 39.44
CA LYS A 101 -5.99 41.28 40.68
C LYS A 101 -6.44 42.74 40.42
N LYS A 102 -7.34 43.28 41.26
CA LYS A 102 -7.36 44.63 41.93
C LYS A 102 -8.80 45.13 42.16
N THR A 103 -9.33 45.12 43.40
CA THR A 103 -9.43 46.23 44.42
C THR A 103 -10.34 47.41 44.02
N PRO A 104 -10.97 48.13 44.97
CA PRO A 104 -10.34 48.87 46.08
C PRO A 104 -10.27 48.12 47.42
#